data_AF-A0A674C8V8-F1
#
_entry.id   AF-A0A674C8V8-F1
#
_cell.length_a   1.000
_cell.length_b   1.000
_cell.length_c   1.000
_cell.angle_alpha   90.00
_cell.angle_beta   90.00
_cell.angle_gamma   90.00
#
_symmetry.space_group_name_H-M   'P 1'
#
loop_
_entity.id
_entity.type
_entity.pdbx_description
1 polymer ?
#
loop_
_entity_poly.entity_id
_entity_poly.type
_entity_poly.pdbx_seq_one_letter_code
_entity_poly.pdbx_strand_id
1 'polypeptide(L)'
;VDEAIDEMNRKISSLSDTIRTIEKELKAEDISFLQNFKTTKERSQYTLLNPQLVSGALIDEAKHLGNLQFRVWEKMQGILKYTPVILDPNTAPPELSLTDYMTSVRYTGRKQQLPDNPERLTNSGKHSWESLDRKGCASPQDGIWCIEQQNGTIKEGGGDITSLKRTPQRIRVQLDYDREGKVSFYDPKDTLISTYKDTFTERLFPYLCMAEAADDKNPDIHICQSKVSLAVMSSQ
;
A
#
# COMPACT_ATOMS: atom_id res chain seq x y z
N VAL A 1 -15.22 -33.38 -3.51
CA VAL A 1 -16.27 -33.02 -4.49
C VAL A 1 -16.46 -34.16 -5.47
N ASP A 2 -15.38 -34.68 -6.05
CA ASP A 2 -15.42 -35.80 -7.01
C ASP A 2 -16.09 -37.06 -6.45
N GLU A 3 -15.81 -37.46 -5.20
CA GLU A 3 -16.48 -38.62 -4.58
C GLU A 3 -18.01 -38.48 -4.49
N ALA A 4 -18.51 -37.27 -4.22
CA ALA A 4 -19.95 -37.00 -4.15
C ALA A 4 -20.61 -37.02 -5.54
N ILE A 5 -19.88 -36.57 -6.56
CA ILE A 5 -20.29 -36.64 -7.96
C ILE A 5 -20.36 -38.10 -8.42
N ASP A 6 -19.33 -38.89 -8.08
CA ASP A 6 -19.26 -40.31 -8.42
C ASP A 6 -20.38 -41.11 -7.78
N GLU A 7 -20.70 -40.85 -6.51
CA GLU A 7 -21.82 -41.51 -5.84
C GLU A 7 -23.18 -41.13 -6.47
N MET A 8 -23.37 -39.87 -6.84
CA MET A 8 -24.58 -39.43 -7.52
C MET A 8 -24.73 -40.12 -8.89
N ASN A 9 -23.65 -40.20 -9.67
CA ASN A 9 -23.63 -40.88 -10.96
C ASN A 9 -23.92 -42.39 -10.83
N ARG A 10 -23.41 -43.05 -9.78
CA ARG A 10 -23.75 -44.45 -9.46
C ARG A 10 -25.24 -44.62 -9.15
N LYS A 11 -25.82 -43.73 -8.34
CA LYS A 11 -27.26 -43.75 -8.01
C LYS A 11 -28.14 -43.53 -9.25
N ILE A 12 -27.78 -42.58 -10.11
CA ILE A 12 -28.48 -42.31 -11.37
C ILE A 12 -28.43 -43.54 -12.30
N SER A 13 -27.26 -44.17 -12.41
CA SER A 13 -27.09 -45.37 -13.25
C SER A 13 -27.96 -46.53 -12.74
N SER A 14 -27.94 -46.80 -11.42
CA SER A 14 -28.76 -47.85 -10.80
C SER A 14 -30.28 -47.60 -10.96
N LEU A 15 -30.72 -46.34 -10.83
CA LEU A 15 -32.11 -45.98 -11.04
C LEU A 15 -32.53 -46.19 -12.51
N SER A 16 -31.67 -45.79 -13.45
CA SER A 16 -31.91 -45.97 -14.89
C SER A 16 -32.04 -47.44 -15.27
N ASP A 17 -31.20 -48.30 -14.70
CA ASP A 17 -31.29 -49.75 -14.88
C ASP A 17 -32.62 -50.31 -14.35
N THR A 18 -33.04 -49.83 -13.19
CA THR A 18 -34.31 -50.24 -12.57
C THR A 18 -35.52 -49.86 -13.42
N ILE A 19 -35.55 -48.63 -13.94
CA ILE A 19 -36.59 -48.15 -14.85
C ILE A 19 -36.64 -49.04 -16.10
N ARG A 20 -35.49 -49.29 -16.72
CA ARG A 20 -35.38 -50.13 -17.92
C ARG A 20 -35.86 -51.57 -17.69
N THR A 21 -35.59 -52.15 -16.52
CA THR A 21 -36.12 -53.47 -16.15
C THR A 21 -37.64 -53.46 -16.05
N ILE A 22 -38.21 -52.46 -15.36
CA ILE A 22 -39.67 -52.31 -15.22
C ILE A 22 -40.34 -52.12 -16.59
N GLU A 23 -39.78 -51.28 -17.45
CA GLU A 23 -40.29 -51.07 -18.81
C GLU A 23 -40.31 -52.34 -19.65
N LYS A 24 -39.33 -53.24 -19.47
CA LYS A 24 -39.28 -54.54 -20.16
C LYS A 24 -40.35 -55.49 -19.62
N GLU A 25 -40.53 -55.54 -18.31
CA GLU A 25 -41.54 -56.38 -17.65
C GLU A 25 -42.97 -55.94 -18.02
N LEU A 26 -43.20 -54.63 -18.18
CA LEU A 26 -44.48 -54.08 -18.64
C LEU A 26 -44.83 -54.42 -20.09
N LYS A 27 -43.84 -54.78 -20.92
CA LYS A 27 -44.02 -55.15 -22.34
C LYS A 27 -44.13 -56.66 -22.55
N ALA A 28 -44.09 -57.47 -21.48
CA ALA A 28 -44.17 -58.92 -21.57
C ALA A 28 -45.60 -59.42 -21.86
N GLU A 29 -45.73 -60.66 -22.34
CA GLU A 29 -47.02 -61.32 -22.56
C GLU A 29 -47.84 -61.45 -21.25
N ASP A 30 -49.17 -61.46 -21.36
CA ASP A 30 -50.10 -61.33 -20.23
C ASP A 30 -49.84 -62.30 -19.07
N ILE A 31 -49.53 -63.56 -19.36
CA ILE A 31 -49.27 -64.59 -18.33
C ILE A 31 -47.95 -64.29 -17.59
N SER A 32 -46.90 -63.89 -18.31
CA SER A 32 -45.59 -63.56 -17.74
C SER A 32 -45.62 -62.24 -16.97
N PHE A 33 -46.41 -61.26 -17.43
CA PHE A 33 -46.65 -60.01 -16.73
C PHE A 33 -47.36 -60.26 -15.39
N LEU A 34 -48.43 -61.07 -15.39
CA LEU A 34 -49.19 -61.40 -14.17
C LEU A 34 -48.34 -62.15 -13.14
N GLN A 35 -47.46 -63.07 -13.58
CA GLN A 35 -46.55 -63.78 -12.69
C GLN A 35 -45.54 -62.85 -12.01
N ASN A 36 -45.06 -61.82 -12.72
CA ASN A 36 -44.05 -60.89 -12.23
C ASN A 36 -44.62 -59.60 -11.59
N PHE A 37 -45.93 -59.38 -11.67
CA PHE A 37 -46.57 -58.15 -11.23
C PHE A 37 -46.22 -57.74 -9.78
N LYS A 38 -46.20 -58.71 -8.86
CA LYS A 38 -45.88 -58.44 -7.45
C LYS A 38 -44.44 -57.92 -7.29
N THR A 39 -43.49 -58.57 -7.95
CA THR A 39 -42.07 -58.18 -7.92
C THR A 39 -41.84 -56.84 -8.62
N THR A 40 -42.51 -56.57 -9.74
CA THR A 40 -42.43 -55.27 -10.44
C THR A 40 -43.01 -54.14 -9.58
N LYS A 41 -44.14 -54.38 -8.91
CA LYS A 41 -44.79 -53.42 -8.00
C LYS A 41 -43.87 -53.06 -6.84
N GLU A 42 -43.27 -54.04 -6.18
CA GLU A 42 -42.30 -53.80 -5.10
C GLU A 42 -41.08 -53.02 -5.60
N ARG A 43 -40.56 -53.34 -6.78
CA ARG A 43 -39.42 -52.63 -7.40
C ARG A 43 -39.74 -51.18 -7.78
N SER A 44 -41.00 -50.91 -8.16
CA SER A 44 -41.48 -49.57 -8.51
C SER A 44 -41.65 -48.64 -7.30
N GLN A 45 -41.71 -49.18 -6.08
CA GLN A 45 -41.80 -48.41 -4.83
C GLN A 45 -40.42 -47.85 -4.40
N TYR A 46 -39.65 -47.37 -5.37
CA TYR A 46 -38.31 -46.83 -5.15
C TYR A 46 -38.40 -45.49 -4.41
N THR A 47 -37.75 -45.40 -3.24
CA THR A 47 -37.69 -44.16 -2.45
C THR A 47 -36.28 -43.60 -2.55
N LEU A 48 -36.10 -42.50 -3.29
CA LEU A 48 -34.80 -41.82 -3.38
C LEU A 48 -34.64 -40.88 -2.17
N LEU A 49 -33.57 -41.06 -1.40
CA LEU A 49 -33.20 -40.11 -0.36
C LEU A 49 -32.67 -38.84 -1.01
N ASN A 50 -33.16 -37.68 -0.58
CA ASN A 50 -32.64 -36.38 -1.05
C ASN A 50 -31.12 -36.30 -0.83
N PRO A 51 -30.37 -35.71 -1.77
CA PRO A 51 -28.94 -35.46 -1.58
C PRO A 51 -28.74 -34.64 -0.30
N GLN A 52 -27.93 -35.14 0.63
CA GLN A 52 -27.55 -34.38 1.82
C GLN A 52 -26.60 -33.25 1.41
N LEU A 53 -26.91 -32.03 1.86
CA LEU A 53 -26.00 -30.90 1.71
C LEU A 53 -24.77 -31.14 2.59
N VAL A 54 -23.59 -31.24 1.98
CA VAL A 54 -22.35 -31.46 2.72
C VAL A 54 -21.98 -30.17 3.45
N SER A 55 -21.73 -30.26 4.76
CA SER A 55 -21.23 -29.11 5.54
C SER A 55 -19.92 -28.60 4.93
N GLY A 56 -19.83 -27.29 4.69
CA GLY A 56 -18.68 -26.65 4.04
C GLY A 56 -18.74 -26.56 2.51
N ALA A 57 -19.85 -26.94 1.88
CA ALA A 57 -20.04 -26.76 0.43
C ALA A 57 -20.18 -25.28 -0.01
N LEU A 58 -20.59 -24.40 0.91
CA LEU A 58 -20.68 -22.96 0.68
C LEU A 58 -19.41 -22.26 1.16
N ILE A 59 -18.92 -21.31 0.36
CA ILE A 59 -17.86 -20.40 0.77
C ILE A 59 -18.42 -19.52 1.89
N ASP A 60 -17.73 -19.51 3.03
CA ASP A 60 -18.04 -18.61 4.13
C ASP A 60 -17.54 -17.20 3.79
N GLU A 61 -18.40 -16.44 3.10
CA GLU A 61 -18.09 -15.06 2.67
C GLU A 61 -17.66 -14.18 3.85
N ALA A 62 -18.24 -14.35 5.03
CA ALA A 62 -17.87 -13.58 6.22
C ALA A 62 -16.44 -13.91 6.68
N LYS A 63 -16.06 -15.19 6.70
CA LYS A 63 -14.71 -15.65 7.04
C LYS A 63 -13.65 -15.16 6.04
N HIS A 64 -14.01 -15.05 4.77
CA HIS A 64 -13.06 -14.74 3.69
C HIS A 64 -12.99 -13.24 3.33
N LEU A 65 -14.12 -12.53 3.36
CA LEU A 65 -14.22 -11.12 2.97
C LEU A 65 -14.32 -10.15 4.15
N GLY A 66 -14.89 -10.58 5.28
CA GLY A 66 -15.22 -9.70 6.40
C GLY A 66 -14.03 -8.90 6.95
N ASN A 67 -12.82 -9.46 6.85
CA ASN A 67 -11.57 -8.81 7.28
C ASN A 67 -10.53 -8.70 6.16
N LEU A 68 -10.94 -8.79 4.89
CA LEU A 68 -10.00 -8.81 3.78
C LEU A 68 -9.17 -7.51 3.71
N GLN A 69 -9.83 -6.35 3.82
CA GLN A 69 -9.13 -5.05 3.80
C GLN A 69 -8.09 -4.94 4.90
N PHE A 70 -8.44 -5.35 6.13
CA PHE A 70 -7.52 -5.34 7.27
C PHE A 70 -6.34 -6.29 7.06
N ARG A 71 -6.58 -7.54 6.61
CA ARG A 71 -5.52 -8.52 6.33
C ARG A 71 -4.60 -8.06 5.20
N VAL A 72 -5.15 -7.41 4.18
CA VAL A 72 -4.36 -6.80 3.10
C VAL A 72 -3.51 -5.67 3.67
N TRP A 73 -4.08 -4.77 4.47
CA TRP A 73 -3.36 -3.68 5.12
C TRP A 73 -2.24 -4.17 6.06
N GLU A 74 -2.48 -5.15 6.92
CA GLU A 74 -1.46 -5.75 7.79
C GLU A 74 -0.30 -6.35 6.97
N LYS A 75 -0.61 -7.08 5.90
CA LYS A 75 0.42 -7.60 4.99
C LYS A 75 1.16 -6.47 4.27
N MET A 76 0.46 -5.38 3.91
CA MET A 76 1.07 -4.20 3.31
C MET A 76 2.05 -3.52 4.27
N GLN A 77 1.74 -3.43 5.57
CA GLN A 77 2.65 -2.86 6.57
C GLN A 77 4.03 -3.55 6.56
N GLY A 78 4.07 -4.87 6.42
CA GLY A 78 5.34 -5.62 6.33
C GLY A 78 6.13 -5.43 5.02
N ILE A 79 5.49 -4.90 3.97
CA ILE A 79 6.10 -4.64 2.65
C ILE A 79 6.56 -3.18 2.52
N LEU A 80 5.90 -2.27 3.24
CA LEU A 80 6.18 -0.84 3.20
C LEU A 80 7.55 -0.55 3.80
N LYS A 81 8.52 -0.30 2.92
CA LYS A 81 9.88 0.12 3.31
C LYS A 81 9.96 1.60 3.70
N TYR A 82 9.01 2.41 3.25
CA TYR A 82 9.04 3.86 3.37
C TYR A 82 7.66 4.41 3.65
N THR A 83 7.60 5.40 4.54
CA THR A 83 6.37 6.13 4.86
C THR A 83 6.13 7.19 3.78
N PRO A 84 4.93 7.25 3.17
CA PRO A 84 4.60 8.32 2.24
C PRO A 84 4.59 9.67 2.97
N VAL A 85 5.13 10.70 2.32
CA VAL A 85 5.16 12.08 2.83
C VAL A 85 4.40 12.97 1.86
N ILE A 86 3.57 13.86 2.41
CA ILE A 86 2.87 14.93 1.68
C ILE A 86 3.27 16.27 2.28
N LEU A 87 3.25 17.31 1.45
CA LEU A 87 3.57 18.67 1.83
C LEU A 87 2.31 19.40 2.28
N ASP A 88 2.45 20.20 3.33
CA ASP A 88 1.33 20.97 3.86
C ASP A 88 1.28 22.38 3.23
N PRO A 89 0.25 22.69 2.41
CA PRO A 89 0.08 24.02 1.80
C PRO A 89 -0.14 25.16 2.81
N ASN A 90 -0.59 24.84 4.03
CA ASN A 90 -0.82 25.85 5.06
C ASN A 90 0.49 26.38 5.65
N THR A 91 1.54 25.55 5.64
CA THR A 91 2.88 25.92 6.11
C THR A 91 3.75 26.58 5.04
N ALA A 92 3.46 26.33 3.76
CA ALA A 92 4.28 26.79 2.64
C ALA A 92 4.27 28.33 2.44
N PRO A 93 5.44 28.97 2.23
CA PRO A 93 5.52 30.39 1.88
C PRO A 93 4.79 30.70 0.55
N PRO A 94 4.26 31.93 0.37
CA PRO A 94 3.55 32.33 -0.85
C PRO A 94 4.39 32.23 -2.14
N GLU A 95 5.71 32.26 -2.03
CA GLU A 95 6.64 32.13 -3.15
C GLU A 95 6.79 30.67 -3.65
N LEU A 96 6.32 29.68 -2.88
CA LEU A 96 6.36 28.27 -3.23
C LEU A 96 5.01 27.76 -3.72
N SER A 97 5.03 27.03 -4.82
CA SER A 97 3.86 26.34 -5.36
C SER A 97 4.00 24.84 -5.13
N LEU A 98 2.98 24.22 -4.53
CA LEU A 98 2.89 22.76 -4.43
C LEU A 98 2.18 22.19 -5.66
N THR A 99 2.71 21.10 -6.21
CA THR A 99 2.14 20.38 -7.37
C THR A 99 2.10 18.87 -7.10
N ASP A 100 1.58 18.09 -8.06
CA ASP A 100 1.48 16.63 -8.02
C ASP A 100 0.92 16.09 -6.70
N TYR A 101 -0.32 16.49 -6.39
CA TYR A 101 -1.02 16.05 -5.17
C TYR A 101 -0.21 16.30 -3.89
N MET A 102 0.45 17.46 -3.80
CA MET A 102 1.26 17.89 -2.64
C MET A 102 2.53 17.05 -2.43
N THR A 103 3.06 16.42 -3.47
CA THR A 103 4.33 15.68 -3.41
C THR A 103 5.48 16.40 -4.12
N SER A 104 5.19 17.52 -4.76
CA SER A 104 6.18 18.31 -5.50
C SER A 104 6.12 19.77 -5.06
N VAL A 105 7.26 20.44 -5.05
CA VAL A 105 7.35 21.87 -4.73
C VAL A 105 8.25 22.59 -5.73
N ARG A 106 7.79 23.77 -6.16
CA ARG A 106 8.46 24.66 -7.10
C ARG A 106 8.58 26.06 -6.53
N TYR A 107 9.77 26.67 -6.65
CA TYR A 107 9.95 28.09 -6.37
C TYR A 107 9.45 28.89 -7.57
N THR A 108 8.51 29.81 -7.34
CA THR A 108 7.91 30.60 -8.43
C THR A 108 8.42 32.04 -8.47
N GLY A 109 9.10 32.50 -7.42
CA GLY A 109 9.56 33.89 -7.26
C GLY A 109 8.44 34.93 -7.17
N ARG A 110 7.17 34.53 -7.30
CA ARG A 110 6.00 35.41 -7.24
C ARG A 110 5.18 35.05 -6.01
N LYS A 111 4.84 36.06 -5.21
CA LYS A 111 3.92 35.89 -4.08
C LYS A 111 2.53 35.53 -4.59
N GLN A 112 2.12 34.30 -4.34
CA GLN A 112 0.75 33.87 -4.61
C GLN A 112 -0.22 34.57 -3.66
N GLN A 113 -1.44 34.78 -4.15
CA GLN A 113 -2.54 35.32 -3.34
C GLN A 113 -3.10 34.19 -2.47
N LEU A 114 -2.49 33.99 -1.31
CA LEU A 114 -2.94 33.02 -0.31
C LEU A 114 -3.55 33.77 0.88
N PRO A 115 -4.60 33.21 1.52
CA PRO A 115 -5.11 33.78 2.75
C PRO A 115 -4.03 33.76 3.83
N ASP A 116 -4.05 34.79 4.67
CA ASP A 116 -3.18 34.86 5.83
C ASP A 116 -3.49 33.71 6.78
N ASN A 117 -2.44 33.06 7.28
CA ASN A 117 -2.52 31.87 8.11
C ASN A 117 -1.34 31.87 9.09
N PRO A 118 -1.56 31.75 10.41
CA PRO A 118 -0.47 31.77 11.39
C PRO A 118 0.54 30.63 11.22
N GLU A 119 0.17 29.50 10.61
CA GLU A 119 1.11 28.39 10.38
C GLU A 119 2.04 28.63 9.17
N ARG A 120 1.80 29.70 8.40
CA ARG A 120 2.55 29.98 7.18
C ARG A 120 3.96 30.49 7.50
N LEU A 121 4.97 29.79 7.00
CA LEU A 121 6.36 30.22 7.10
C LEU A 121 6.56 31.45 6.20
N THR A 122 6.67 32.64 6.79
CA THR A 122 6.94 33.87 6.05
C THR A 122 8.40 34.28 6.21
N ASN A 123 9.09 34.48 5.08
CA ASN A 123 10.46 35.02 5.06
C ASN A 123 10.56 36.49 5.52
N SER A 124 9.47 37.11 5.98
CA SER A 124 9.40 38.55 6.24
C SER A 124 8.55 38.97 7.45
N GLY A 125 8.07 38.04 8.28
CA GLY A 125 7.32 38.37 9.50
C GLY A 125 8.24 38.60 10.71
N LYS A 126 7.80 39.40 11.69
CA LYS A 126 8.53 39.70 12.95
C LYS A 126 8.64 38.51 13.94
N HIS A 127 8.25 37.31 13.48
CA HIS A 127 8.45 35.99 14.09
C HIS A 127 9.23 35.05 13.15
N SER A 128 9.77 35.62 12.07
CA SER A 128 10.77 35.01 11.20
C SER A 128 11.96 34.64 12.06
N TRP A 129 12.76 33.74 11.51
CA TRP A 129 14.11 33.37 11.90
C TRP A 129 15.10 34.57 12.04
N GLU A 130 14.66 35.76 12.46
CA GLU A 130 15.48 36.90 12.86
C GLU A 130 16.33 36.62 14.12
N SER A 131 16.09 35.49 14.82
CA SER A 131 17.03 34.96 15.83
C SER A 131 18.21 34.21 15.21
N LEU A 132 18.07 33.74 13.96
CA LEU A 132 19.16 33.22 13.16
C LEU A 132 19.62 34.37 12.27
N ASP A 133 20.63 35.09 12.77
CA ASP A 133 21.44 36.01 11.97
C ASP A 133 21.56 35.48 10.54
N ARG A 134 21.41 36.38 9.54
CA ARG A 134 21.41 36.16 8.08
C ARG A 134 22.71 35.54 7.51
N LYS A 135 23.29 34.59 8.23
CA LYS A 135 24.53 33.84 8.03
C LYS A 135 24.49 32.41 8.62
N GLY A 136 23.49 32.04 9.43
CA GLY A 136 23.43 30.72 10.06
C GLY A 136 22.63 29.71 9.22
N CYS A 137 23.29 28.67 8.71
CA CYS A 137 22.63 27.48 8.16
C CYS A 137 21.71 26.86 9.23
N ALA A 138 20.65 26.20 8.79
CA ALA A 138 19.83 25.40 9.70
C ALA A 138 20.71 24.42 10.48
N SER A 139 20.54 24.41 11.81
CA SER A 139 21.45 23.71 12.72
C SER A 139 20.69 22.76 13.65
N PRO A 140 21.34 21.65 14.08
CA PRO A 140 20.79 20.76 15.10
C PRO A 140 20.39 21.50 16.39
N GLN A 141 21.09 22.57 16.75
CA GLN A 141 20.80 23.38 17.94
C GLN A 141 19.45 24.09 17.85
N ASP A 142 19.00 24.41 16.63
CA ASP A 142 17.69 25.01 16.36
C ASP A 142 16.60 23.95 16.10
N GLY A 143 16.90 22.67 16.34
CA GLY A 143 16.01 21.55 16.07
C GLY A 143 15.85 21.23 14.58
N ILE A 144 16.81 21.64 13.73
CA ILE A 144 16.78 21.37 12.30
C ILE A 144 18.01 20.55 11.89
N TRP A 145 17.78 19.29 11.55
CA TRP A 145 18.81 18.39 11.02
C TRP A 145 18.65 18.29 9.50
N CYS A 146 19.42 19.08 8.75
CA CYS A 146 19.32 19.11 7.28
C CYS A 146 20.68 19.13 6.58
N ILE A 147 20.64 18.90 5.27
CA ILE A 147 21.75 19.19 4.37
C ILE A 147 21.26 20.21 3.35
N GLU A 148 22.17 21.07 2.90
CA GLU A 148 21.85 22.16 1.99
C GLU A 148 22.65 21.99 0.70
N GLN A 149 22.02 22.24 -0.45
CA GLN A 149 22.72 22.28 -1.74
C GLN A 149 22.95 23.73 -2.15
N GLN A 150 24.20 24.15 -2.27
CA GLN A 150 24.58 25.48 -2.71
C GLN A 150 25.63 25.39 -3.82
N ASN A 151 25.36 26.00 -4.97
CA ASN A 151 26.27 26.02 -6.15
C ASN A 151 26.77 24.63 -6.57
N GLY A 152 25.90 23.60 -6.46
CA GLY A 152 26.22 22.22 -6.79
C GLY A 152 26.96 21.44 -5.69
N THR A 153 27.37 22.08 -4.60
CA THR A 153 27.99 21.42 -3.45
C THR A 153 26.96 21.17 -2.36
N ILE A 154 27.02 19.99 -1.72
CA ILE A 154 26.22 19.70 -0.53
C ILE A 154 26.99 20.12 0.71
N LYS A 155 26.30 20.78 1.63
CA LYS A 155 26.82 21.30 2.89
C LYS A 155 26.05 20.77 4.08
N GLU A 156 26.73 20.69 5.21
CA GLU A 156 26.20 20.36 6.54
C GLU A 156 26.75 21.39 7.53
N GLY A 157 25.86 22.05 8.29
CA GLY A 157 26.25 23.04 9.32
C GLY A 157 27.16 24.17 8.82
N GLY A 158 27.06 24.54 7.54
CA GLY A 158 27.91 25.56 6.91
C GLY A 158 29.28 25.05 6.38
N GLY A 159 29.61 23.77 6.56
CA GLY A 159 30.81 23.13 6.01
C GLY A 159 30.53 22.27 4.77
N ASP A 160 31.49 22.20 3.84
CA ASP A 160 31.37 21.41 2.61
C ASP A 160 31.55 19.91 2.87
N ILE A 161 30.64 19.09 2.34
CA ILE A 161 30.78 17.63 2.34
C ILE A 161 31.65 17.22 1.14
N THR A 162 32.97 17.16 1.37
CA THR A 162 33.97 16.86 0.33
C THR A 162 34.02 15.41 -0.16
N SER A 163 33.31 14.49 0.52
CA SER A 163 33.30 13.06 0.18
C SER A 163 32.51 12.72 -1.09
N LEU A 164 31.68 13.64 -1.59
CA LEU A 164 30.83 13.43 -2.75
C LEU A 164 31.55 13.77 -4.06
N LYS A 165 31.80 12.76 -4.90
CA LYS A 165 32.37 12.94 -6.26
C LYS A 165 31.43 13.67 -7.23
N ARG A 166 30.12 13.66 -6.96
CA ARG A 166 29.07 14.28 -7.77
C ARG A 166 27.89 14.65 -6.88
N THR A 167 27.14 15.67 -7.27
CA THR A 167 25.88 16.04 -6.62
C THR A 167 24.80 14.98 -6.92
N PRO A 168 24.20 14.33 -5.90
CA PRO A 168 23.12 13.38 -6.10
C PRO A 168 21.84 14.10 -6.58
N GLN A 169 21.11 13.48 -7.51
CA GLN A 169 19.79 13.96 -7.96
C GLN A 169 18.64 13.48 -7.07
N ARG A 170 18.90 12.51 -6.19
CA ARG A 170 17.92 11.95 -5.27
C ARG A 170 18.60 11.68 -3.95
N ILE A 171 17.95 12.06 -2.85
CA ILE A 171 18.47 11.89 -1.50
C ILE A 171 17.43 11.09 -0.73
N ARG A 172 17.90 10.06 -0.02
CA ARG A 172 17.09 9.32 0.95
C ARG A 172 17.39 9.84 2.34
N VAL A 173 16.34 10.19 3.07
CA VAL A 173 16.42 10.59 4.48
C VAL A 173 15.87 9.45 5.33
N GLN A 174 16.58 9.11 6.41
CA GLN A 174 16.18 8.08 7.35
C GLN A 174 16.25 8.62 8.77
N LEU A 175 15.13 8.55 9.48
CA LEU A 175 15.02 8.87 10.90
C LEU A 175 15.01 7.56 11.71
N ASP A 176 15.91 7.44 12.67
CA ASP A 176 15.91 6.41 13.71
C ASP A 176 15.65 7.09 15.05
N TYR A 177 14.36 7.20 15.41
CA TYR A 177 13.91 7.98 16.56
C TYR A 177 14.23 7.26 17.89
N ASP A 178 13.93 5.96 18.00
CA ASP A 178 13.91 5.24 19.28
C ASP A 178 15.24 4.64 19.71
N ARG A 179 16.15 4.31 18.77
CA ARG A 179 17.38 3.57 19.12
C ARG A 179 18.51 4.49 19.54
N GLU A 180 19.14 5.12 18.55
CA GLU A 180 20.31 5.97 18.76
C GLU A 180 20.01 7.45 18.51
N GLY A 181 18.77 7.79 18.16
CA GLY A 181 18.38 9.16 17.81
C GLY A 181 19.20 9.69 16.63
N LYS A 182 18.93 9.18 15.42
CA LYS A 182 19.70 9.57 14.22
C LYS A 182 18.85 10.12 13.09
N VAL A 183 19.40 11.11 12.39
CA VAL A 183 18.95 11.51 11.05
C VAL A 183 20.09 11.25 10.07
N SER A 184 19.89 10.33 9.13
CA SER A 184 20.89 9.95 8.15
C SER A 184 20.45 10.26 6.72
N PHE A 185 21.38 10.79 5.93
CA PHE A 185 21.19 11.16 4.53
C PHE A 185 22.01 10.22 3.64
N TYR A 186 21.39 9.70 2.58
CA TYR A 186 22.02 8.75 1.66
C TYR A 186 21.86 9.20 0.20
N ASP A 187 22.85 8.85 -0.61
CA ASP A 187 22.79 9.02 -2.05
C ASP A 187 21.89 7.95 -2.71
N PRO A 188 21.63 8.02 -4.03
CA PRO A 188 20.78 7.04 -4.71
C PRO A 188 21.32 5.60 -4.71
N LYS A 189 22.59 5.39 -4.34
CA LYS A 189 23.28 4.10 -4.25
C LYS A 189 23.40 3.62 -2.80
N ASP A 190 22.64 4.22 -1.88
CA ASP A 190 22.66 3.92 -0.45
C ASP A 190 24.02 4.18 0.22
N THR A 191 24.86 5.02 -0.38
CA THR A 191 26.09 5.49 0.26
C THR A 191 25.76 6.62 1.23
N LEU A 192 26.29 6.53 2.44
CA LEU A 192 26.05 7.54 3.47
C LEU A 192 26.67 8.89 3.06
N ILE A 193 25.85 9.94 3.08
CA ILE A 193 26.26 11.33 2.85
C ILE A 193 26.62 11.99 4.17
N SER A 194 25.67 11.97 5.12
CA SER A 194 25.80 12.62 6.43
C SER A 194 24.91 11.92 7.46
N THR A 195 25.26 12.04 8.75
CA THR A 195 24.43 11.57 9.86
C THR A 195 24.55 12.50 11.04
N TYR A 196 23.40 12.98 11.50
CA TYR A 196 23.26 13.61 12.79
C TYR A 196 22.90 12.57 13.85
N LYS A 197 23.46 12.74 15.04
CA LYS A 197 23.02 12.05 16.25
C LYS A 197 22.50 13.08 17.23
N ASP A 198 21.32 12.85 17.77
CA ASP A 198 20.70 13.75 18.74
C ASP A 198 19.71 13.01 19.65
N THR A 199 19.24 13.68 20.70
CA THR A 199 18.17 13.16 21.56
C THR A 199 16.86 13.86 21.24
N PHE A 200 15.99 13.19 20.50
CA PHE A 200 14.69 13.75 20.11
C PHE A 200 13.67 13.59 21.23
N THR A 201 13.10 14.71 21.65
CA THR A 201 12.06 14.77 22.69
C THR A 201 10.70 15.10 22.12
N GLU A 202 10.65 15.71 20.94
CA GLU A 202 9.44 16.17 20.26
C GLU A 202 9.21 15.43 18.95
N ARG A 203 7.97 15.50 18.44
CA ARG A 203 7.63 14.92 17.14
C ARG A 203 8.36 15.67 16.03
N LEU A 204 9.10 14.93 15.21
CA LEU A 204 9.80 15.47 14.05
C LEU A 204 8.92 15.45 12.80
N PHE A 205 9.07 16.48 11.98
CA PHE A 205 8.41 16.60 10.69
C PHE A 205 9.44 16.80 9.57
N PRO A 206 9.21 16.22 8.38
CA PRO A 206 10.02 16.56 7.20
C PRO A 206 9.93 18.06 6.91
N TYR A 207 11.09 18.68 6.68
CA TYR A 207 11.21 20.09 6.35
C TYR A 207 11.88 20.25 4.98
N LEU A 208 11.33 21.13 4.15
CA LEU A 208 11.87 21.48 2.83
C LEU A 208 11.93 23.00 2.71
N CYS A 209 13.11 23.50 2.39
CA CYS A 209 13.36 24.91 2.14
C CYS A 209 13.92 25.07 0.73
N MET A 210 13.42 26.05 -0.01
CA MET A 210 13.96 26.43 -1.32
C MET A 210 14.12 27.94 -1.38
N ALA A 211 15.28 28.37 -1.85
CA ALA A 211 15.61 29.78 -2.07
C ALA A 211 15.84 30.04 -3.56
N GLU A 212 15.81 31.32 -3.94
CA GLU A 212 16.06 31.75 -5.31
C GLU A 212 17.46 31.32 -5.79
N ALA A 213 17.50 30.63 -6.94
CA ALA A 213 18.75 30.25 -7.60
C ALA A 213 19.25 31.41 -8.47
N ALA A 214 20.57 31.59 -8.54
CA ALA A 214 21.19 32.70 -9.30
C ALA A 214 21.00 32.59 -10.83
N ASP A 215 20.55 31.44 -11.35
CA ASP A 215 20.52 31.12 -12.78
C ASP A 215 19.11 30.83 -13.35
N ASP A 216 18.04 31.25 -12.66
CA ASP A 216 16.62 31.08 -13.09
C ASP A 216 16.21 29.62 -13.37
N LYS A 217 17.02 28.65 -12.93
CA LYS A 217 16.82 27.21 -13.12
C LYS A 217 16.72 26.52 -11.77
N ASN A 218 15.75 26.92 -10.94
CA ASN A 218 15.48 26.17 -9.73
C ASN A 218 14.74 24.88 -10.11
N PRO A 219 15.35 23.68 -9.99
CA PRO A 219 14.63 22.45 -10.29
C PRO A 219 13.54 22.22 -9.26
N ASP A 220 12.43 21.62 -9.69
CA ASP A 220 11.39 21.18 -8.78
C ASP A 220 11.93 20.09 -7.86
N ILE A 221 11.54 20.14 -6.59
CA ILE A 221 11.82 19.05 -5.65
C ILE A 221 10.60 18.14 -5.60
N HIS A 222 10.84 16.86 -5.85
CA HIS A 222 9.80 15.82 -5.86
C HIS A 222 10.03 14.81 -4.74
N ILE A 223 9.01 14.60 -3.91
CA ILE A 223 8.96 13.51 -2.93
C ILE A 223 8.68 12.22 -3.70
N CYS A 224 9.70 11.37 -3.80
CA CYS A 224 9.58 10.09 -4.47
C CYS A 224 8.73 9.12 -3.66
N GLN A 225 7.55 8.77 -4.18
CA GLN A 225 6.75 7.69 -3.59
C GLN A 225 7.39 6.33 -3.87
N SER A 226 7.30 5.44 -2.89
CA SER A 226 7.74 4.06 -3.07
C SER A 226 6.70 3.26 -3.84
N LYS A 227 7.12 2.66 -4.95
CA LYS A 227 6.23 1.83 -5.76
C LYS A 227 5.96 0.53 -5.02
N VAL A 228 4.74 0.36 -4.53
CA VAL A 228 4.25 -0.89 -3.95
C VAL A 228 3.52 -1.66 -5.05
N SER A 229 3.96 -2.88 -5.33
CA SER A 229 3.29 -3.79 -6.27
C SER A 229 2.84 -5.05 -5.52
N LEU A 230 1.53 -5.30 -5.52
CA LEU A 230 0.95 -6.53 -4.98
C LEU A 230 0.79 -7.54 -6.12
N ALA A 231 1.47 -8.68 -6.02
CA ALA A 231 1.22 -9.83 -6.90
C ALA A 231 0.21 -10.76 -6.21
N VAL A 232 -0.97 -10.93 -6.79
CA VAL A 232 -1.94 -11.92 -6.32
C VAL A 232 -1.47 -13.28 -6.81
N MET A 233 -0.89 -14.08 -5.92
CA MET A 233 -0.61 -15.48 -6.20
C MET A 233 -1.91 -16.27 -6.00
N SER A 234 -2.49 -16.81 -7.07
CA SER A 234 -3.58 -17.78 -6.93
C SER A 234 -3.00 -19.08 -6.39
N SER A 235 -3.44 -19.51 -5.21
CA SER A 235 -3.27 -20.89 -4.78
C SER A 235 -4.14 -21.79 -5.67
N GLN A 236 -3.50 -22.66 -6.46
CA GLN A 236 -4.15 -23.80 -7.10
C GLN A 236 -4.58 -24.83 -6.06
#